data_AF-A0AAN9PJ69-F1
#
_entry.id   AF-A0AAN9PJ69-F1
#
_cell.length_a   1.000
_cell.length_b   1.000
_cell.length_c   1.000
_cell.angle_alpha   90.00
_cell.angle_beta   90.00
_cell.angle_gamma   90.00
#
_symmetry.space_group_name_H-M   'P 1'
#
loop_
_entity.id
_entity.type
_entity.pdbx_description
1 polymer ?
#
loop_
_entity_poly.entity_id
_entity_poly.type
_entity_poly.pdbx_seq_one_letter_code
_entity_poly.pdbx_strand_id
1 'polypeptide(L)'
;MGGLGKTALVKKILGDVSHFKRRALATVSQTLKEDEFFIDIIQQLFPGEAWEMQQLLVHRRKERLRERLEDENYLIVVDDVWERKHWDQIKVTFPGNNHGSRVIVTTHKELVARHSTRDLKEKRFVDVISKADQGTRARRLSIHHYDDKMTSNAWPQFRSLLVFQGMESDGFKTSKLLGDRFKMLGVLDLTKAPLDTFPEEISTMYLLRHLSLRRTRILVVPKFIRNLQRLETLDFKYTLVTELPDEISLLQKLCHLLISNIKETKDWFYKSRAVKVTSNIGCLVSLQHLCFIEVPEDKDWLKGLGRAFGVDGTSLYTSHRFDEVFWKHVIYNYNSISILEQIKVPEAVEFVLKEEKNVQV
;
A
#
# COMPACT_ATOMS: atom_id res chain seq x y z
N MET A 1 27.50 1.67 -4.66
CA MET A 1 26.89 1.91 -3.34
C MET A 1 25.78 0.90 -3.12
N GLY A 2 26.05 -0.16 -2.35
CA GLY A 2 25.05 -1.15 -1.93
C GLY A 2 24.50 -0.76 -0.55
N GLY A 3 23.18 -0.82 -0.35
CA GLY A 3 22.58 -0.45 0.93
C GLY A 3 21.18 0.19 0.91
N LEU A 4 20.41 0.09 -0.19
CA LEU A 4 19.05 0.66 -0.27
C LEU A 4 17.99 -0.07 0.59
N GLY A 5 18.37 -0.97 1.48
CA GLY A 5 17.44 -1.66 2.39
C GLY A 5 16.47 -2.66 1.74
N LYS A 6 16.65 -3.03 0.46
CA LYS A 6 15.76 -3.97 -0.26
C LYS A 6 15.67 -5.33 0.42
N THR A 7 16.82 -5.91 0.79
CA THR A 7 16.88 -7.17 1.53
C THR A 7 16.25 -7.06 2.92
N ALA A 8 16.37 -5.91 3.59
CA ALA A 8 15.72 -5.68 4.89
C ALA A 8 14.19 -5.59 4.75
N LEU A 9 13.70 -4.90 3.72
CA LEU A 9 12.27 -4.85 3.39
C LEU A 9 11.71 -6.24 3.05
N VAL A 10 12.45 -7.02 2.26
CA VAL A 10 12.09 -8.40 1.91
C VAL A 10 11.97 -9.28 3.16
N LYS A 11 12.95 -9.22 4.07
CA LYS A 11 12.92 -9.97 5.33
C LYS A 11 11.70 -9.59 6.18
N LYS A 12 11.36 -8.30 6.25
CA LYS A 12 10.15 -7.84 6.92
C LYS A 12 8.87 -8.41 6.28
N ILE A 13 8.76 -8.35 4.95
CA ILE A 13 7.61 -8.90 4.21
C ILE A 13 7.42 -10.39 4.49
N LEU A 14 8.49 -11.19 4.50
CA LEU A 14 8.42 -12.63 4.79
C LEU A 14 7.94 -12.93 6.23
N GLY A 15 8.28 -12.06 7.19
CA GLY A 15 7.82 -12.16 8.57
C GLY A 15 6.32 -11.86 8.73
N ASP A 16 5.81 -10.86 8.02
CA ASP A 16 4.44 -10.35 8.19
C ASP A 16 3.37 -11.15 7.42
N VAL A 17 3.76 -12.04 6.50
CA VAL A 17 2.84 -12.81 5.65
C VAL A 17 2.60 -14.25 6.14
N SER A 18 1.71 -14.40 7.12
CA SER A 18 1.40 -15.70 7.75
C SER A 18 0.56 -16.65 6.89
N HIS A 19 -0.13 -16.14 5.86
CA HIS A 19 -1.01 -16.95 5.01
C HIS A 19 -0.26 -17.86 4.03
N PHE A 20 1.05 -17.68 3.85
CA PHE A 20 1.87 -18.58 3.03
C PHE A 20 2.41 -19.72 3.88
N LYS A 21 1.98 -20.96 3.57
CA LYS A 21 2.39 -22.16 4.31
C LYS A 21 3.90 -22.40 4.19
N ARG A 22 4.46 -22.16 3.01
CA ARG A 22 5.88 -22.33 2.70
C ARG A 22 6.51 -20.97 2.37
N ARG A 23 7.67 -20.66 2.96
CA ARG A 23 8.34 -19.36 2.79
C ARG A 23 9.85 -19.55 2.71
N ALA A 24 10.49 -18.90 1.74
CA ALA A 24 11.96 -18.91 1.64
C ALA A 24 12.50 -17.58 1.08
N LEU A 25 13.72 -17.26 1.49
CA LEU A 25 14.56 -16.19 0.95
C LEU A 25 15.88 -16.79 0.50
N ALA A 26 16.20 -16.67 -0.79
CA ALA A 26 17.46 -17.16 -1.33
C ALA A 26 18.17 -16.06 -2.12
N THR A 27 19.45 -15.85 -1.81
CA THR A 27 20.29 -14.83 -2.46
C THR A 27 21.04 -15.44 -3.62
N VAL A 28 21.00 -14.79 -4.79
CA VAL A 28 21.70 -15.24 -5.99
C VAL A 28 23.10 -14.65 -6.01
N SER A 29 24.12 -15.52 -6.02
CA SER A 29 25.50 -15.11 -6.21
C SER A 29 25.76 -14.66 -7.66
N GLN A 30 26.79 -13.85 -7.88
CA GLN A 30 27.13 -13.30 -9.21
C GLN A 30 27.34 -14.36 -10.29
N THR A 31 27.86 -15.54 -9.92
CA THR A 31 28.11 -16.65 -10.84
C THR A 31 27.01 -17.71 -10.84
N LEU A 32 25.98 -17.53 -10.01
CA LEU A 32 24.96 -18.53 -9.64
C LEU A 32 25.57 -19.91 -9.37
N LYS A 33 25.85 -20.18 -8.10
CA LYS A 33 26.14 -21.52 -7.63
C LYS A 33 24.83 -22.26 -7.40
N GLU A 34 24.30 -22.92 -8.43
CA GLU A 34 23.00 -23.58 -8.37
C GLU A 34 22.87 -24.56 -7.21
N ASP A 35 23.93 -25.31 -6.91
CA ASP A 35 23.91 -26.30 -5.83
C ASP A 35 23.62 -25.67 -4.47
N GLU A 36 24.41 -24.67 -4.09
CA GLU A 36 24.25 -23.93 -2.83
C GLU A 36 22.88 -23.24 -2.79
N PHE A 37 22.47 -22.63 -3.90
CA PHE A 37 21.21 -21.89 -4.01
C PHE A 37 19.97 -22.77 -3.78
N PHE A 38 19.88 -23.94 -4.43
CA PHE A 38 18.71 -24.80 -4.26
C PHE A 38 18.73 -25.56 -2.93
N ILE A 39 19.90 -25.89 -2.38
CA ILE A 39 20.00 -26.49 -1.05
C ILE A 39 19.45 -25.53 0.01
N ASP A 40 19.82 -24.25 -0.05
CA ASP A 40 19.30 -23.21 0.87
C ASP A 40 17.77 -23.12 0.81
N ILE A 41 17.20 -23.05 -0.39
CA ILE A 41 15.73 -23.04 -0.57
C ILE A 41 15.10 -24.31 0.03
N ILE A 42 15.66 -25.49 -0.26
CA ILE A 42 15.11 -26.76 0.23
C ILE A 42 15.13 -26.81 1.76
N GLN A 43 16.23 -26.37 2.40
CA GLN A 43 16.35 -26.34 3.86
C GLN A 43 15.28 -25.45 4.51
N GLN A 44 14.97 -24.30 3.89
CA GLN A 44 13.94 -23.39 4.39
C GLN A 44 12.52 -23.92 4.16
N LEU A 45 12.25 -24.55 3.02
CA LEU A 45 10.89 -24.99 2.66
C LEU A 45 10.52 -26.36 3.22
N PHE A 46 11.47 -27.29 3.26
CA PHE A 46 11.28 -28.70 3.60
C PHE A 46 12.43 -29.23 4.48
N PRO A 47 12.63 -28.71 5.70
CA PRO A 47 13.76 -29.07 6.56
C PRO A 47 13.83 -30.58 6.87
N GLY A 48 12.68 -31.26 6.97
CA GLY A 48 12.62 -32.71 7.22
C GLY A 48 13.07 -33.59 6.05
N GLU A 49 13.11 -33.05 4.83
CA GLU A 49 13.50 -33.79 3.61
C GLU A 49 14.81 -33.26 3.01
N ALA A 50 15.39 -32.22 3.61
CA ALA A 50 16.54 -31.53 3.07
C ALA A 50 17.77 -32.43 2.93
N TRP A 51 17.98 -33.35 3.88
CA TRP A 51 19.10 -34.31 3.84
C TRP A 51 19.01 -35.27 2.66
N GLU A 52 17.81 -35.76 2.32
CA GLU A 52 17.63 -36.66 1.18
C GLU A 52 17.77 -35.89 -0.13
N MET A 53 17.15 -34.71 -0.20
CA MET A 53 17.15 -33.90 -1.42
C MET A 53 18.53 -33.33 -1.76
N GLN A 54 19.37 -32.98 -0.78
CA GLN A 54 20.71 -32.44 -1.05
C GLN A 54 21.67 -33.46 -1.71
N GLN A 55 21.42 -34.76 -1.54
CA GLN A 55 22.22 -35.82 -2.17
C GLN A 55 21.91 -36.01 -3.66
N LEU A 56 20.79 -35.45 -4.13
CA LEU A 56 20.41 -35.55 -5.53
C LEU A 56 21.26 -34.60 -6.39
N LEU A 57 21.45 -34.97 -7.66
CA LEU A 57 22.01 -34.06 -8.66
C LEU A 57 21.12 -32.83 -8.80
N VAL A 58 21.71 -31.68 -9.15
CA VAL A 58 21.01 -30.38 -9.17
C VAL A 58 19.72 -30.40 -9.99
N HIS A 59 19.70 -31.07 -11.16
CA HIS A 59 18.51 -31.19 -11.99
C HIS A 59 17.38 -31.98 -11.31
N ARG A 60 17.72 -33.08 -10.62
CA ARG A 60 16.76 -33.87 -9.81
C ARG A 60 16.27 -33.09 -8.60
N ARG A 61 17.12 -32.26 -7.98
CA ARG A 61 16.69 -31.32 -6.91
C ARG A 61 15.63 -30.36 -7.40
N LYS A 62 15.84 -29.74 -8.57
CA LYS A 62 14.86 -28.82 -9.16
C LYS A 62 13.53 -29.51 -9.45
N GLU A 63 13.57 -30.71 -10.03
CA GLU A 63 12.38 -31.51 -10.33
C GLU A 63 11.62 -31.89 -9.05
N ARG A 64 12.32 -32.43 -8.06
CA ARG A 64 11.72 -32.82 -6.78
C ARG A 64 11.15 -31.61 -6.03
N LEU A 65 11.87 -30.49 -6.01
CA LEU A 65 11.39 -29.25 -5.40
C LEU A 65 10.12 -28.75 -6.10
N ARG A 66 10.06 -28.83 -7.42
CA ARG A 66 8.88 -28.48 -8.22
C ARG A 66 7.67 -29.34 -7.86
N GLU A 67 7.82 -30.66 -7.85
CA GLU A 67 6.75 -31.60 -7.46
C GLU A 67 6.18 -31.26 -6.08
N ARG A 68 7.07 -31.01 -5.10
CA ARG A 68 6.67 -30.67 -3.73
C ARG A 68 5.96 -29.33 -3.62
N LEU A 69 6.18 -28.41 -4.56
CA LEU A 69 5.55 -27.09 -4.57
C LEU A 69 4.24 -27.05 -5.35
N GLU A 70 3.89 -28.08 -6.12
CA GLU A 70 2.69 -28.09 -6.98
C GLU A 70 1.41 -27.87 -6.16
N ASP A 71 1.29 -28.59 -5.04
CA ASP A 71 0.12 -28.54 -4.15
C ASP A 71 0.31 -27.65 -2.91
N GLU A 72 1.38 -26.85 -2.88
CA GLU A 72 1.68 -25.96 -1.77
C GLU A 72 1.37 -24.50 -2.11
N ASN A 73 0.93 -23.78 -1.08
CA ASN A 73 0.90 -22.33 -1.06
C ASN A 73 2.29 -21.84 -0.58
N TYR A 74 3.02 -21.15 -1.45
CA TYR A 74 4.39 -20.72 -1.17
C TYR A 74 4.67 -19.25 -1.52
N LEU A 75 5.55 -18.61 -0.75
CA LEU A 75 6.18 -17.33 -1.08
C LEU A 75 7.70 -17.49 -1.09
N ILE A 76 8.32 -17.35 -2.26
CA ILE A 76 9.77 -17.47 -2.41
C ILE A 76 10.31 -16.12 -2.89
N VAL A 77 11.30 -15.59 -2.18
CA VAL A 77 12.01 -14.38 -2.61
C VAL A 77 13.39 -14.76 -3.10
N VAL A 78 13.66 -14.45 -4.36
CA VAL A 78 14.96 -14.62 -5.02
C VAL A 78 15.64 -13.26 -5.02
N ASP A 79 16.54 -13.06 -4.07
CA ASP A 79 17.24 -11.80 -3.83
C ASP A 79 18.47 -11.67 -4.73
N ASP A 80 18.69 -10.47 -5.25
CA ASP A 80 19.89 -10.06 -5.97
C ASP A 80 20.17 -10.83 -7.28
N VAL A 81 19.18 -10.96 -8.16
CA VAL A 81 19.39 -11.62 -9.46
C VAL A 81 20.25 -10.77 -10.39
N TRP A 82 21.44 -11.26 -10.72
CA TRP A 82 22.45 -10.53 -11.49
C TRP A 82 22.26 -10.56 -13.01
N GLU A 83 21.69 -11.62 -13.59
CA GLU A 83 21.59 -11.80 -15.03
C GLU A 83 20.31 -12.55 -15.43
N ARG A 84 19.84 -12.34 -16.67
CA ARG A 84 18.65 -13.01 -17.21
C ARG A 84 18.80 -14.54 -17.21
N LYS A 85 19.99 -15.03 -17.57
CA LYS A 85 20.31 -16.47 -17.57
C LYS A 85 20.13 -17.12 -16.20
N HIS A 86 20.48 -16.41 -15.11
CA HIS A 86 20.30 -16.92 -13.75
C HIS A 86 18.81 -17.06 -13.44
N TRP A 87 17.99 -16.07 -13.83
CA TRP A 87 16.54 -16.18 -13.67
C TRP A 87 15.96 -17.33 -14.50
N ASP A 88 16.40 -17.53 -15.73
CA ASP A 88 15.95 -18.65 -16.57
C ASP A 88 16.27 -20.02 -15.95
N GLN A 89 17.43 -20.15 -15.32
CA GLN A 89 17.85 -21.36 -14.59
C GLN A 89 17.09 -21.60 -13.29
N ILE A 90 16.62 -20.54 -12.64
CA ILE A 90 15.90 -20.59 -11.36
C ILE A 90 14.40 -20.81 -11.58
N LYS A 91 13.79 -20.08 -12.52
CA LYS A 91 12.33 -20.01 -12.68
C LYS A 91 11.69 -21.35 -13.05
N VAL A 92 12.44 -22.26 -13.67
CA VAL A 92 11.95 -23.58 -14.09
C VAL A 92 11.52 -24.45 -12.89
N THR A 93 12.13 -24.21 -11.74
CA THR A 93 11.91 -24.95 -10.48
C THR A 93 10.58 -24.61 -9.82
N PHE A 94 10.02 -23.43 -10.07
CA PHE A 94 8.79 -22.97 -9.41
C PHE A 94 7.57 -23.20 -10.31
N PRO A 95 6.62 -24.07 -9.89
CA PRO A 95 5.44 -24.39 -10.69
C PRO A 95 4.39 -23.28 -10.63
N GLY A 96 3.72 -23.03 -11.75
CA GLY A 96 2.55 -22.16 -11.77
C GLY A 96 1.32 -22.91 -11.29
N ASN A 97 0.99 -22.81 -10.00
CA ASN A 97 -0.18 -23.46 -9.41
C ASN A 97 -1.32 -22.47 -9.10
N ASN A 98 -2.47 -22.98 -8.66
CA ASN A 98 -3.64 -22.17 -8.31
C ASN A 98 -3.78 -21.97 -6.79
N HIS A 99 -2.75 -22.26 -6.00
CA HIS A 99 -2.75 -22.19 -4.52
C HIS A 99 -2.37 -20.81 -3.97
N GLY A 100 -2.33 -19.79 -4.82
CA GLY A 100 -2.01 -18.42 -4.42
C GLY A 100 -0.52 -18.14 -4.25
N SER A 101 0.34 -19.07 -4.68
CA SER A 101 1.80 -18.97 -4.55
C SER A 101 2.41 -17.75 -5.23
N ARG A 102 3.57 -17.28 -4.79
CA ARG A 102 4.25 -16.09 -5.30
C ARG A 102 5.76 -16.28 -5.33
N VAL A 103 6.40 -15.76 -6.37
CA VAL A 103 7.85 -15.60 -6.43
C VAL A 103 8.16 -14.12 -6.60
N ILE A 104 8.99 -13.56 -5.71
CA ILE A 104 9.46 -12.18 -5.78
C ILE A 104 10.92 -12.20 -6.20
N VAL A 105 11.28 -11.35 -7.16
CA VAL A 105 12.66 -11.19 -7.61
C VAL A 105 13.13 -9.80 -7.28
N THR A 106 14.28 -9.68 -6.61
CA THR A 106 14.98 -8.39 -6.49
C THR A 106 16.19 -8.37 -7.41
N THR A 107 16.50 -7.21 -7.97
CA THR A 107 17.66 -7.02 -8.84
C THR A 107 18.06 -5.54 -8.87
N HIS A 108 19.33 -5.28 -9.18
CA HIS A 108 19.85 -3.96 -9.49
C HIS A 108 19.87 -3.66 -11.00
N LYS A 109 19.53 -4.64 -11.86
CA LYS A 109 19.57 -4.49 -13.32
C LYS A 109 18.17 -4.42 -13.92
N GLU A 110 17.85 -3.31 -14.59
CA GLU A 110 16.55 -3.10 -15.24
C GLU A 110 16.20 -4.23 -16.22
N LEU A 111 17.18 -4.69 -17.01
CA LEU A 111 16.97 -5.77 -17.99
C LEU A 111 16.54 -7.08 -17.33
N VAL A 112 17.01 -7.38 -16.11
CA VAL A 112 16.59 -8.57 -15.36
C VAL A 112 15.17 -8.40 -14.85
N ALA A 113 14.82 -7.21 -14.33
CA ALA A 113 13.46 -6.91 -13.87
C ALA A 113 12.43 -6.99 -15.01
N ARG A 114 12.78 -6.50 -16.20
CA ARG A 114 11.91 -6.58 -17.39
C ARG A 114 11.78 -8.01 -17.92
N HIS A 115 12.85 -8.81 -17.83
CA HIS A 115 12.82 -10.22 -18.24
C HIS A 115 11.96 -11.06 -17.29
N SER A 116 12.15 -10.92 -15.97
CA SER A 116 11.38 -11.65 -14.98
C SER A 116 9.89 -11.31 -14.99
N THR A 117 9.53 -10.06 -15.29
CA THR A 117 8.13 -9.66 -15.45
C THR A 117 7.46 -10.21 -16.71
N ARG A 118 8.19 -10.38 -17.82
CA ARG A 118 7.64 -11.03 -19.03
C ARG A 118 7.28 -12.49 -18.78
N ASP A 119 8.14 -13.23 -18.09
CA ASP A 119 7.86 -14.62 -17.72
C ASP A 119 6.67 -14.76 -16.75
N LEU A 120 6.42 -13.73 -15.92
CA LEU A 120 5.29 -13.68 -15.01
C LEU A 120 3.95 -13.42 -15.71
N LYS A 121 3.95 -12.87 -16.95
CA LYS A 121 2.76 -12.83 -17.81
C LYS A 121 2.34 -14.23 -18.24
N GLU A 122 3.30 -15.09 -18.59
CA GLU A 122 3.05 -16.50 -18.90
C GLU A 122 2.63 -17.29 -17.64
N LYS A 123 3.16 -16.93 -16.47
CA LYS A 123 2.91 -17.60 -15.18
C LYS A 123 1.83 -16.95 -14.29
N ARG A 124 0.99 -16.04 -14.82
CA ARG A 124 -0.28 -15.56 -14.21
C ARG A 124 -0.18 -14.65 -12.96
N PHE A 125 0.92 -13.92 -12.73
CA PHE A 125 1.09 -13.17 -11.48
C PHE A 125 0.87 -11.65 -11.57
N VAL A 126 1.34 -10.99 -12.63
CA VAL A 126 1.16 -9.53 -12.84
C VAL A 126 1.21 -9.23 -14.34
N ASP A 127 0.21 -8.54 -14.87
CA ASP A 127 0.24 -7.99 -16.24
C ASP A 127 0.57 -6.49 -16.21
N VAL A 128 1.74 -6.12 -16.75
CA VAL A 128 2.07 -4.74 -17.12
C VAL A 128 1.50 -4.52 -18.52
N ILE A 129 0.33 -3.89 -18.59
CA ILE A 129 -0.42 -3.71 -19.83
C ILE A 129 -0.07 -2.34 -20.42
N SER A 130 0.72 -2.33 -21.50
CA SER A 130 0.79 -1.17 -22.42
C SER A 130 -0.28 -1.23 -23.51
N LYS A 131 -0.85 -2.42 -23.78
CA LYS A 131 -2.01 -2.67 -24.66
C LYS A 131 -2.74 -3.91 -24.14
N ALA A 132 -4.02 -3.77 -23.78
CA ALA A 132 -4.78 -4.82 -23.13
C ALA A 132 -5.01 -6.00 -24.06
N ASP A 133 -4.47 -7.16 -23.68
CA ASP A 133 -4.77 -8.41 -24.34
C ASP A 133 -6.10 -8.97 -23.79
N GLN A 134 -7.02 -9.27 -24.70
CA GLN A 134 -8.43 -9.56 -24.40
C GLN A 134 -8.62 -10.94 -23.73
N GLY A 135 -7.57 -11.74 -23.62
CA GLY A 135 -7.55 -13.06 -22.98
C GLY A 135 -7.01 -13.12 -21.55
N THR A 136 -6.63 -11.99 -20.93
CA THR A 136 -6.01 -12.03 -19.60
C THR A 136 -6.98 -12.47 -18.49
N ARG A 137 -6.49 -13.34 -17.60
CA ARG A 137 -7.14 -13.75 -16.33
C ARG A 137 -6.55 -13.02 -15.10
N ALA A 138 -5.72 -12.00 -15.32
CA ALA A 138 -5.09 -11.25 -14.24
C ALA A 138 -6.16 -10.59 -13.35
N ARG A 139 -5.89 -10.59 -12.04
CA ARG A 139 -6.73 -9.91 -11.04
C ARG A 139 -6.16 -8.55 -10.63
N ARG A 140 -5.01 -8.16 -11.17
CA ARG A 140 -4.34 -6.89 -10.90
C ARG A 140 -3.94 -6.23 -12.21
N LEU A 141 -4.22 -4.95 -12.34
CA LEU A 141 -3.84 -4.12 -13.47
C LEU A 141 -2.97 -2.96 -12.98
N SER A 142 -1.81 -2.78 -13.61
CA SER A 142 -0.96 -1.61 -13.39
C SER A 142 -0.79 -0.83 -14.69
N ILE A 143 -1.14 0.45 -14.69
CA ILE A 143 -1.05 1.36 -15.84
C ILE A 143 0.05 2.38 -15.55
N HIS A 144 1.08 2.42 -16.39
CA HIS A 144 2.20 3.37 -16.26
C HIS A 144 2.10 4.56 -17.22
N HIS A 145 1.31 4.42 -18.28
CA HIS A 145 0.98 5.48 -19.21
C HIS A 145 -0.47 5.26 -19.63
N TYR A 146 -1.34 6.20 -19.28
CA TYR A 146 -2.72 6.15 -19.73
C TYR A 146 -2.79 6.55 -21.20
N ASP A 147 -3.49 5.75 -21.98
CA ASP A 147 -3.86 6.04 -23.36
C ASP A 147 -5.39 6.12 -23.39
N ASP A 148 -5.93 7.22 -23.87
CA ASP A 148 -7.37 7.49 -23.89
C ASP A 148 -8.13 6.60 -24.90
N LYS A 149 -7.39 5.84 -25.72
CA LYS A 149 -7.86 4.77 -26.59
C LYS A 149 -7.95 3.42 -25.88
N MET A 150 -7.49 3.29 -24.63
CA MET A 150 -7.70 2.09 -23.83
C MET A 150 -9.20 1.92 -23.56
N THR A 151 -9.83 0.94 -24.22
CA THR A 151 -11.23 0.61 -24.01
C THR A 151 -11.38 -0.41 -22.88
N SER A 152 -11.97 0.01 -21.77
CA SER A 152 -12.21 -0.79 -20.57
C SER A 152 -13.20 -1.95 -20.77
N ASN A 153 -14.02 -1.90 -21.84
CA ASN A 153 -15.08 -2.88 -22.12
C ASN A 153 -14.58 -4.31 -22.37
N ALA A 154 -13.31 -4.47 -22.79
CA ALA A 154 -12.71 -5.78 -23.05
C ALA A 154 -11.97 -6.38 -21.85
N TRP A 155 -11.93 -5.70 -20.69
CA TRP A 155 -11.07 -6.10 -19.56
C TRP A 155 -11.75 -7.09 -18.60
N PRO A 156 -10.99 -8.06 -18.03
CA PRO A 156 -11.52 -8.95 -17.00
C PRO A 156 -11.86 -8.19 -15.71
N GLN A 157 -12.56 -8.86 -14.78
CA GLN A 157 -12.82 -8.28 -13.46
C GLN A 157 -11.53 -8.23 -12.62
N PHE A 158 -10.93 -7.05 -12.52
CA PHE A 158 -9.79 -6.81 -11.67
C PHE A 158 -10.22 -6.64 -10.21
N ARG A 159 -9.35 -7.05 -9.29
CA ARG A 159 -9.44 -6.78 -7.85
C ARG A 159 -8.50 -5.67 -7.40
N SER A 160 -7.51 -5.31 -8.22
CA SER A 160 -6.59 -4.21 -7.96
C SER A 160 -6.29 -3.45 -9.23
N LEU A 161 -6.36 -2.12 -9.15
CA LEU A 161 -5.95 -1.20 -10.21
C LEU A 161 -4.96 -0.19 -9.62
N LEU A 162 -3.78 -0.10 -10.23
CA LEU A 162 -2.74 0.86 -9.86
C LEU A 162 -2.43 1.72 -11.09
N VAL A 163 -2.54 3.04 -10.96
CA VAL A 163 -2.27 3.99 -12.04
C VAL A 163 -1.12 4.88 -11.62
N PHE A 164 -0.01 4.74 -12.31
CA PHE A 164 1.20 5.52 -12.12
C PHE A 164 1.30 6.51 -13.28
N GLN A 165 0.68 7.67 -13.14
CA GLN A 165 0.70 8.73 -14.15
C GLN A 165 1.30 10.01 -13.57
N GLY A 166 1.98 10.79 -14.40
CA GLY A 166 2.43 12.14 -14.04
C GLY A 166 1.29 13.14 -14.18
N MET A 167 1.32 14.21 -13.37
CA MET A 167 0.29 15.26 -13.38
C MET A 167 0.16 16.01 -14.72
N GLU A 168 1.17 15.92 -15.59
CA GLU A 168 1.28 16.70 -16.83
C GLU A 168 0.54 16.07 -18.03
N SER A 169 -0.15 14.95 -17.86
CA SER A 169 -0.83 14.33 -19.00
C SER A 169 -2.23 14.92 -19.22
N ASP A 170 -2.38 15.64 -20.32
CA ASP A 170 -3.69 16.07 -20.80
C ASP A 170 -4.58 14.88 -21.16
N GLY A 171 -5.88 14.98 -20.86
CA GLY A 171 -6.90 14.04 -21.35
C GLY A 171 -7.18 12.80 -20.47
N PHE A 172 -6.62 12.71 -19.26
CA PHE A 172 -7.01 11.67 -18.30
C PHE A 172 -8.49 11.78 -17.94
N LYS A 173 -9.27 10.71 -18.15
CA LYS A 173 -10.70 10.65 -17.83
C LYS A 173 -10.99 9.40 -17.01
N THR A 174 -11.39 9.59 -15.75
CA THR A 174 -11.80 8.47 -14.89
C THR A 174 -13.01 7.74 -15.41
N SER A 175 -13.97 8.45 -16.01
CA SER A 175 -15.16 7.82 -16.62
C SER A 175 -14.82 6.81 -17.72
N LYS A 176 -13.74 7.03 -18.48
CA LYS A 176 -13.25 6.06 -19.47
C LYS A 176 -12.54 4.88 -18.82
N LEU A 177 -11.79 5.15 -17.75
CA LEU A 177 -10.98 4.15 -17.06
C LEU A 177 -11.80 3.26 -16.12
N LEU A 178 -12.58 3.86 -15.23
CA LEU A 178 -13.32 3.26 -14.12
C LEU A 178 -14.77 2.99 -14.54
N GLY A 179 -14.99 2.04 -15.46
CA GLY A 179 -16.33 1.61 -15.84
C GLY A 179 -16.96 0.58 -14.87
N ASP A 180 -18.16 0.11 -15.21
CA ASP A 180 -18.96 -0.87 -14.43
C ASP A 180 -18.20 -2.15 -14.03
N ARG A 181 -17.16 -2.51 -14.78
CA ARG A 181 -16.35 -3.72 -14.57
C ARG A 181 -15.41 -3.63 -13.37
N PHE A 182 -15.20 -2.43 -12.82
CA PHE A 182 -14.36 -2.16 -11.67
C PHE A 182 -15.10 -2.16 -10.33
N LYS A 183 -16.41 -2.48 -10.31
CA LYS A 183 -17.19 -2.67 -9.07
C LYS A 183 -16.60 -3.74 -8.14
N MET A 184 -15.80 -4.65 -8.70
CA MET A 184 -15.14 -5.73 -7.97
C MET A 184 -13.74 -5.37 -7.42
N LEU A 185 -13.30 -4.11 -7.56
CA LEU A 185 -12.03 -3.67 -7.01
C LEU A 185 -12.02 -3.72 -5.48
N GLY A 186 -10.96 -4.30 -4.94
CA GLY A 186 -10.58 -4.17 -3.55
C GLY A 186 -9.49 -3.12 -3.32
N VAL A 187 -8.69 -2.80 -4.35
CA VAL A 187 -7.59 -1.83 -4.27
C VAL A 187 -7.65 -0.91 -5.49
N LEU A 188 -7.71 0.39 -5.24
CA LEU A 188 -7.61 1.44 -6.25
C LEU A 188 -6.55 2.45 -5.83
N ASP A 189 -5.48 2.56 -6.61
CA ASP A 189 -4.43 3.55 -6.41
C ASP A 189 -4.34 4.44 -7.65
N LEU A 190 -4.68 5.72 -7.48
CA LEU A 190 -4.61 6.77 -8.49
C LEU A 190 -3.59 7.84 -8.05
N THR A 191 -2.55 7.43 -7.32
CA THR A 191 -1.50 8.35 -6.85
C THR A 191 -0.91 9.14 -8.02
N LYS A 192 -0.84 10.47 -7.89
CA LYS A 192 -0.36 11.42 -8.92
C LYS A 192 -1.21 11.51 -10.19
N ALA A 193 -2.37 10.84 -10.24
CA ALA A 193 -3.29 11.05 -11.35
C ALA A 193 -3.74 12.53 -11.41
N PRO A 194 -3.90 13.10 -12.61
CA PRO A 194 -4.35 14.49 -12.78
C PRO A 194 -5.85 14.61 -12.50
N LEU A 195 -6.23 14.47 -11.23
CA LEU A 195 -7.60 14.55 -10.73
C LEU A 195 -7.84 15.88 -10.02
N ASP A 196 -8.76 16.67 -10.54
CA ASP A 196 -9.26 17.89 -9.90
C ASP A 196 -10.50 17.64 -9.04
N THR A 197 -11.29 16.63 -9.39
CA THR A 197 -12.51 16.26 -8.70
C THR A 197 -12.44 14.80 -8.24
N PHE A 198 -13.16 14.49 -7.17
CA PHE A 198 -13.29 13.10 -6.74
C PHE A 198 -14.10 12.31 -7.79
N PRO A 199 -13.60 11.16 -8.28
CA PRO A 199 -14.29 10.40 -9.32
C PRO A 199 -15.62 9.79 -8.84
N GLU A 200 -16.74 10.14 -9.48
CA GLU A 200 -18.07 9.63 -9.12
C GLU A 200 -18.20 8.12 -9.33
N GLU A 201 -17.40 7.53 -10.23
CA GLU A 201 -17.44 6.11 -10.54
C GLU A 201 -17.10 5.23 -9.33
N ILE A 202 -16.31 5.76 -8.39
CA ILE A 202 -15.94 5.11 -7.13
C ILE A 202 -17.15 4.86 -6.24
N SER A 203 -18.25 5.62 -6.40
CA SER A 203 -19.48 5.49 -5.60
C SER A 203 -20.10 4.09 -5.63
N THR A 204 -19.78 3.28 -6.66
CA THR A 204 -20.30 1.93 -6.86
C THR A 204 -19.36 0.82 -6.39
N MET A 205 -18.16 1.15 -5.88
CA MET A 205 -17.12 0.18 -5.51
C MET A 205 -17.24 -0.28 -4.04
N TYR A 206 -18.36 -0.92 -3.69
CA TYR A 206 -18.65 -1.37 -2.32
C TYR A 206 -17.67 -2.44 -1.77
N LEU A 207 -16.86 -3.05 -2.64
CA LEU A 207 -15.83 -4.02 -2.26
C LEU A 207 -14.46 -3.39 -1.95
N LEU A 208 -14.32 -2.08 -2.18
CA LEU A 208 -13.05 -1.38 -2.04
C LEU A 208 -12.58 -1.39 -0.58
N ARG A 209 -11.32 -1.80 -0.38
CA ARG A 209 -10.62 -1.82 0.91
C ARG A 209 -9.50 -0.78 0.98
N HIS A 210 -8.90 -0.45 -0.16
CA HIS A 210 -7.84 0.53 -0.24
C HIS A 210 -8.12 1.52 -1.36
N LEU A 211 -8.14 2.81 -1.00
CA LEU A 211 -8.23 3.93 -1.94
C LEU A 211 -7.09 4.92 -1.68
N SER A 212 -6.23 5.12 -2.68
CA SER A 212 -5.22 6.18 -2.67
C SER A 212 -5.49 7.18 -3.78
N LEU A 213 -5.70 8.44 -3.40
CA LEU A 213 -5.73 9.61 -4.29
C LEU A 213 -4.60 10.57 -3.91
N ARG A 214 -3.51 10.05 -3.35
CA ARG A 214 -2.34 10.81 -2.92
C ARG A 214 -1.77 11.65 -4.07
N ARG A 215 -1.32 12.87 -3.75
CA ARG A 215 -0.74 13.80 -4.75
C ARG A 215 -1.68 14.02 -5.94
N THR A 216 -2.96 14.21 -5.67
CA THR A 216 -3.94 14.67 -6.66
C THR A 216 -4.37 16.10 -6.32
N ARG A 217 -5.10 16.77 -7.21
CA ARG A 217 -5.61 18.13 -7.00
C ARG A 217 -7.05 18.15 -6.47
N ILE A 218 -7.50 17.04 -5.88
CA ILE A 218 -8.86 16.92 -5.33
C ILE A 218 -9.05 17.89 -4.17
N LEU A 219 -10.14 18.66 -4.23
CA LEU A 219 -10.50 19.67 -3.23
C LEU A 219 -11.59 19.20 -2.25
N VAL A 220 -12.52 18.36 -2.71
CA VAL A 220 -13.71 17.98 -1.95
C VAL A 220 -13.85 16.46 -1.94
N VAL A 221 -14.10 15.90 -0.75
CA VAL A 221 -14.47 14.48 -0.59
C VAL A 221 -16.00 14.38 -0.55
N PRO A 222 -16.62 13.62 -1.45
CA PRO A 222 -18.07 13.60 -1.62
C PRO A 222 -18.78 12.75 -0.56
N LYS A 223 -20.04 13.09 -0.27
CA LYS A 223 -20.89 12.39 0.71
C LYS A 223 -21.08 10.90 0.42
N PHE A 224 -21.01 10.49 -0.85
CA PHE A 224 -21.09 9.08 -1.21
C PHE A 224 -19.93 8.25 -0.66
N ILE A 225 -18.88 8.85 -0.08
CA ILE A 225 -17.80 8.11 0.58
C ILE A 225 -18.35 7.09 1.58
N ARG A 226 -19.50 7.37 2.23
CA ARG A 226 -20.23 6.41 3.07
C ARG A 226 -20.54 5.08 2.39
N ASN A 227 -20.61 5.01 1.06
CA ASN A 227 -20.93 3.77 0.36
C ASN A 227 -19.78 2.76 0.42
N LEU A 228 -18.55 3.21 0.69
CA LEU A 228 -17.35 2.38 0.74
C LEU A 228 -17.23 1.61 2.06
N GLN A 229 -18.27 0.85 2.42
CA GLN A 229 -18.43 0.18 3.73
C GLN A 229 -17.36 -0.88 4.07
N ARG A 230 -16.50 -1.25 3.10
CA ARG A 230 -15.37 -2.17 3.30
C ARG A 230 -14.02 -1.46 3.33
N LEU A 231 -13.99 -0.13 3.26
CA LEU A 231 -12.76 0.63 3.16
C LEU A 231 -11.97 0.52 4.47
N GLU A 232 -10.72 0.06 4.36
CA GLU A 232 -9.76 -0.11 5.45
C GLU A 232 -8.69 0.99 5.40
N THR A 233 -8.36 1.49 4.20
CA THR A 233 -7.37 2.56 3.99
C THR A 233 -7.89 3.62 3.03
N LEU A 234 -7.79 4.88 3.44
CA LEU A 234 -8.06 6.06 2.64
C LEU A 234 -6.87 7.02 2.70
N ASP A 235 -6.25 7.28 1.55
CA ASP A 235 -5.05 8.12 1.44
C ASP A 235 -5.28 9.35 0.55
N PHE A 236 -5.32 10.52 1.21
CA PHE A 236 -5.39 11.86 0.63
C PHE A 236 -4.14 12.69 0.96
N LYS A 237 -3.00 12.05 1.22
CA LYS A 237 -1.76 12.80 1.47
C LYS A 237 -1.38 13.64 0.26
N TYR A 238 -0.99 14.89 0.52
CA TYR A 238 -0.61 15.87 -0.48
C TYR A 238 -1.73 16.14 -1.50
N THR A 239 -2.96 16.26 -1.02
CA THR A 239 -4.11 16.72 -1.83
C THR A 239 -4.46 18.17 -1.48
N LEU A 240 -5.50 18.71 -2.11
CA LEU A 240 -6.04 20.04 -1.80
C LEU A 240 -7.26 19.99 -0.89
N VAL A 241 -7.59 18.81 -0.34
CA VAL A 241 -8.77 18.60 0.52
C VAL A 241 -8.68 19.46 1.77
N THR A 242 -9.67 20.34 1.99
CA THR A 242 -9.71 21.24 3.15
C THR A 242 -10.58 20.72 4.29
N GLU A 243 -11.60 19.93 3.97
CA GLU A 243 -12.56 19.39 4.93
C GLU A 243 -13.00 17.98 4.54
N LEU A 244 -13.28 17.14 5.55
CA LEU A 244 -13.91 15.84 5.37
C LEU A 244 -15.43 15.95 5.58
N PRO A 245 -16.24 15.22 4.78
CA PRO A 245 -17.68 15.16 4.96
C PRO A 245 -18.03 14.34 6.20
N ASP A 246 -19.18 14.62 6.81
CA ASP A 246 -19.61 13.93 8.03
C ASP A 246 -19.80 12.41 7.83
N GLU A 247 -20.15 12.05 6.59
CA GLU A 247 -20.30 10.68 6.11
C GLU A 247 -19.06 9.80 6.28
N ILE A 248 -17.87 10.38 6.48
CA ILE A 248 -16.65 9.62 6.77
C ILE A 248 -16.80 8.77 8.05
N SER A 249 -17.56 9.25 9.04
CA SER A 249 -17.82 8.57 10.31
C SER A 249 -18.57 7.25 10.17
N LEU A 250 -19.21 7.00 9.02
CA LEU A 250 -19.96 5.78 8.72
C LEU A 250 -19.06 4.63 8.23
N LEU A 251 -17.76 4.86 8.07
CA LEU A 251 -16.79 3.87 7.60
C LEU A 251 -16.20 3.06 8.76
N GLN A 252 -17.02 2.19 9.36
CA GLN A 252 -16.66 1.45 10.57
C GLN A 252 -15.43 0.53 10.42
N LYS A 253 -15.06 0.16 9.19
CA LYS A 253 -13.87 -0.66 8.89
C LYS A 253 -12.60 0.15 8.61
N LEU A 254 -12.68 1.48 8.63
CA LEU A 254 -11.55 2.33 8.28
C LEU A 254 -10.47 2.25 9.37
N CYS A 255 -9.31 1.71 9.01
CA CYS A 255 -8.15 1.57 9.89
C CYS A 255 -7.15 2.70 9.68
N HIS A 256 -7.01 3.17 8.44
CA HIS A 256 -5.97 4.13 8.06
C HIS A 256 -6.61 5.31 7.33
N LEU A 257 -6.64 6.47 7.98
CA LEU A 257 -7.04 7.74 7.39
C LEU A 257 -5.80 8.64 7.28
N LEU A 258 -5.21 8.64 6.09
CA LEU A 258 -3.95 9.33 5.82
C LEU A 258 -4.25 10.61 5.04
N ILE A 259 -4.08 11.76 5.67
CA ILE A 259 -4.43 13.05 5.07
C ILE A 259 -3.26 14.02 5.23
N SER A 260 -3.06 14.87 4.23
CA SER A 260 -2.32 16.13 4.38
C SER A 260 -2.72 17.06 3.24
N ASN A 261 -3.08 18.30 3.58
CA ASN A 261 -3.37 19.33 2.57
C ASN A 261 -2.06 20.02 2.19
N ILE A 262 -1.78 20.20 0.90
CA ILE A 262 -0.69 21.07 0.44
C ILE A 262 -1.25 22.41 0.00
N LYS A 263 -0.67 23.50 0.51
CA LYS A 263 -0.88 24.82 -0.09
C LYS A 263 0.20 25.06 -1.13
N GLU A 264 -0.18 25.32 -2.38
CA GLU A 264 0.76 25.89 -3.35
C GLU A 264 1.17 27.28 -2.85
N THR A 265 2.40 27.37 -2.36
CA THR A 265 3.07 28.64 -2.05
C THR A 265 4.05 28.95 -3.17
N LYS A 266 4.31 30.24 -3.41
CA LYS A 266 5.36 30.68 -4.35
C LYS A 266 6.76 30.22 -3.92
N ASP A 267 6.92 29.86 -2.64
CA ASP A 267 8.12 29.25 -2.09
C ASP A 267 8.13 27.73 -2.33
N TRP A 268 9.29 27.21 -2.73
CA TRP A 268 9.58 25.80 -3.03
C TRP A 268 9.37 24.82 -1.84
N PHE A 269 8.94 25.33 -0.69
CA PHE A 269 8.53 24.55 0.47
C PHE A 269 7.00 24.44 0.52
N TYR A 270 6.46 23.25 0.22
CA TYR A 270 5.04 22.96 0.46
C TYR A 270 4.73 23.04 1.95
N LYS A 271 4.00 24.07 2.38
CA LYS A 271 3.46 24.11 3.75
C LYS A 271 2.23 23.22 3.82
N SER A 272 2.30 22.18 4.67
CA SER A 272 1.15 21.30 4.91
C SER A 272 0.13 22.00 5.80
N ARG A 273 -1.17 21.86 5.49
CA ARG A 273 -2.28 22.32 6.32
C ARG A 273 -3.05 21.14 6.90
N ALA A 274 -3.56 21.34 8.11
CA ALA A 274 -4.50 20.42 8.73
C ALA A 274 -5.84 20.45 8.00
N VAL A 275 -6.54 19.32 7.97
CA VAL A 275 -7.85 19.16 7.33
C VAL A 275 -8.95 19.17 8.38
N LYS A 276 -10.00 19.96 8.15
CA LYS A 276 -11.12 20.07 9.08
C LYS A 276 -11.91 18.77 9.13
N VAL A 277 -12.22 18.31 10.34
CA VAL A 277 -13.09 17.15 10.58
C VAL A 277 -14.30 17.62 11.38
N THR A 278 -15.48 17.67 10.75
CA THR A 278 -16.73 18.13 11.39
C THR A 278 -17.50 17.00 12.08
N SER A 279 -17.26 15.75 11.68
CA SER A 279 -17.92 14.58 12.29
C SER A 279 -17.30 14.12 13.59
N ASN A 280 -18.11 13.42 14.39
CA ASN A 280 -17.65 12.59 15.50
C ASN A 280 -16.80 11.41 14.98
N ILE A 281 -15.48 11.63 14.92
CA ILE A 281 -14.49 10.62 14.51
C ILE A 281 -14.54 9.37 15.41
N GLY A 282 -15.13 9.47 16.60
CA GLY A 282 -15.28 8.37 17.56
C GLY A 282 -16.11 7.18 17.08
N CYS A 283 -16.86 7.32 15.98
CA CYS A 283 -17.55 6.21 15.34
C CYS A 283 -16.62 5.30 14.53
N LEU A 284 -15.38 5.73 14.25
CA LEU A 284 -14.37 4.95 13.55
C LEU A 284 -13.64 4.01 14.51
N VAL A 285 -14.36 3.00 15.02
CA VAL A 285 -13.87 2.07 16.05
C VAL A 285 -12.68 1.19 15.63
N SER A 286 -12.42 1.10 14.32
CA SER A 286 -11.27 0.34 13.78
C SER A 286 -10.05 1.21 13.51
N LEU A 287 -10.11 2.51 13.80
CA LEU A 287 -9.08 3.46 13.39
C LEU A 287 -7.78 3.22 14.15
N GLN A 288 -6.69 3.10 13.40
CA GLN A 288 -5.34 2.85 13.89
C GLN A 288 -4.39 3.99 13.54
N HIS A 289 -4.62 4.68 12.43
CA HIS A 289 -3.76 5.76 11.97
C HIS A 289 -4.60 6.95 11.49
N LEU A 290 -4.29 8.12 12.04
CA LEU A 290 -4.89 9.41 11.73
C LEU A 290 -3.80 10.48 11.76
N CYS A 291 -3.75 11.39 10.78
CA CYS A 291 -2.74 12.44 10.72
C CYS A 291 -3.25 13.73 10.06
N PHE A 292 -2.66 14.87 10.44
CA PHE A 292 -2.88 16.21 9.86
C PHE A 292 -4.36 16.64 9.80
N ILE A 293 -5.06 16.51 10.92
CA ILE A 293 -6.44 16.99 11.08
C ILE A 293 -6.51 18.20 12.02
N GLU A 294 -7.48 19.07 11.81
CA GLU A 294 -7.79 20.16 12.73
C GLU A 294 -8.60 19.62 13.91
N VAL A 295 -8.18 19.95 15.13
CA VAL A 295 -8.89 19.56 16.35
C VAL A 295 -9.98 20.60 16.62
N PRO A 296 -11.27 20.23 16.61
CA PRO A 296 -12.34 21.17 16.92
C PRO A 296 -12.29 21.62 18.38
N GLU A 297 -12.86 22.79 18.69
CA GLU A 297 -13.03 23.29 20.07
C GLU A 297 -13.98 22.41 20.92
N ASP A 298 -14.73 21.52 20.27
CA ASP A 298 -15.68 20.63 20.92
C ASP A 298 -14.98 19.54 21.76
N LYS A 299 -15.14 19.61 23.09
CA LYS A 299 -14.60 18.62 24.03
C LYS A 299 -15.19 17.22 23.82
N ASP A 300 -16.40 17.09 23.30
CA ASP A 300 -17.02 15.80 23.02
C ASP A 300 -16.43 15.14 21.78
N TRP A 301 -15.89 15.94 20.84
CA TRP A 301 -15.11 15.43 19.71
C TRP A 301 -13.85 14.71 20.20
N LEU A 302 -13.12 15.29 21.16
CA LEU A 302 -11.94 14.66 21.76
C LEU A 302 -12.30 13.37 22.49
N LYS A 303 -13.40 13.34 23.27
CA LYS A 303 -13.90 12.08 23.85
C LYS A 303 -14.23 11.04 22.78
N GLY A 304 -14.77 11.48 21.65
CA GLY A 304 -14.98 10.66 20.45
C GLY A 304 -13.68 10.05 19.96
N LEU A 305 -12.66 10.86 19.71
CA LEU A 305 -11.34 10.39 19.28
C LEU A 305 -10.78 9.30 20.21
N GLY A 306 -10.93 9.45 21.52
CA GLY A 306 -10.49 8.43 22.47
C GLY A 306 -11.14 7.08 22.22
N ARG A 307 -12.47 7.07 22.09
CA ARG A 307 -13.24 5.85 21.80
C ARG A 307 -12.81 5.17 20.50
N ALA A 308 -12.51 5.94 19.45
CA ALA A 308 -12.06 5.38 18.17
C ALA A 308 -10.78 4.53 18.28
N PHE A 309 -9.89 4.89 19.21
CA PHE A 309 -8.62 4.21 19.45
C PHE A 309 -8.63 3.28 20.66
N GLY A 310 -9.80 3.09 21.29
CA GLY A 310 -9.99 2.22 22.45
C GLY A 310 -9.37 2.78 23.73
N VAL A 311 -9.37 4.11 23.90
CA VAL A 311 -8.96 4.77 25.14
C VAL A 311 -10.06 5.71 25.65
N ASP A 312 -10.14 5.92 26.96
CA ASP A 312 -11.03 6.98 27.46
C ASP A 312 -10.50 8.36 27.04
N GLY A 313 -11.42 9.31 26.79
CA GLY A 313 -11.06 10.65 26.32
C GLY A 313 -10.12 11.43 27.26
N THR A 314 -10.09 11.06 28.54
CA THR A 314 -9.17 11.57 29.55
C THR A 314 -7.79 10.91 29.48
N SER A 315 -7.70 9.71 28.89
CA SER A 315 -6.48 8.90 28.76
C SER A 315 -5.86 8.95 27.36
N LEU A 316 -6.48 9.66 26.41
CA LEU A 316 -5.91 9.98 25.09
C LEU A 316 -4.47 10.48 25.18
N TYR A 317 -4.21 11.30 26.17
CA TYR A 317 -2.95 11.99 26.28
C TYR A 317 -1.90 11.23 27.09
N THR A 318 -2.31 10.21 27.86
CA THR A 318 -1.44 9.37 28.70
C THR A 318 -1.26 7.96 28.13
N SER A 319 -2.01 7.60 27.09
CA SER A 319 -1.94 6.30 26.46
C SER A 319 -0.67 6.16 25.62
N HIS A 320 0.07 5.08 25.86
CA HIS A 320 1.25 4.66 25.09
C HIS A 320 0.95 4.39 23.60
N ARG A 321 -0.32 4.37 23.18
CA ARG A 321 -0.72 4.26 21.78
C ARG A 321 -0.53 5.57 20.99
N PHE A 322 -0.44 6.70 21.67
CA PHE A 322 -0.26 8.02 21.05
C PHE A 322 1.08 8.58 21.49
N ASP A 323 2.10 8.31 20.69
CA ASP A 323 3.44 8.80 20.95
C ASP A 323 3.60 10.27 20.54
N GLU A 324 4.77 10.82 20.85
CA GLU A 324 5.17 12.17 20.47
C GLU A 324 5.01 12.41 18.96
N VAL A 325 5.27 11.37 18.15
CA VAL A 325 5.15 11.41 16.69
C VAL A 325 3.70 11.56 16.27
N PHE A 326 2.77 10.79 16.84
CA PHE A 326 1.33 10.90 16.58
C PHE A 326 0.85 12.33 16.86
N TRP A 327 1.19 12.88 18.02
CA TRP A 327 0.77 14.22 18.40
C TRP A 327 1.44 15.30 17.55
N LYS A 328 2.72 15.18 17.17
CA LYS A 328 3.37 16.07 16.18
C LYS A 328 2.60 16.13 14.85
N HIS A 329 2.02 15.00 14.42
CA HIS A 329 1.23 14.95 13.18
C HIS A 329 -0.19 15.50 13.33
N VAL A 330 -0.76 15.51 14.55
CA VAL A 330 -2.10 16.05 14.83
C VAL A 330 -2.05 17.54 15.18
N ILE A 331 -0.98 18.01 15.82
CA ILE A 331 -0.85 19.35 16.44
C ILE A 331 -0.37 20.43 15.47
N TYR A 332 -0.14 20.13 14.19
CA TYR A 332 0.45 21.05 13.20
C TYR A 332 -0.34 22.35 12.87
N ASN A 333 -1.37 22.70 13.66
CA ASN A 333 -2.18 23.91 13.54
C ASN A 333 -2.17 24.71 14.87
N TYR A 334 -1.79 25.98 14.79
CA TYR A 334 -1.73 26.94 15.90
C TYR A 334 -3.06 27.11 16.64
N ASN A 335 -4.20 26.97 15.94
CA ASN A 335 -5.52 27.02 16.58
C ASN A 335 -5.77 25.78 17.46
N SER A 336 -5.20 24.62 17.10
CA SER A 336 -5.29 23.41 17.93
C SER A 336 -4.44 23.54 19.20
N ILE A 337 -3.33 24.29 19.16
CA ILE A 337 -2.40 24.47 20.29
C ILE A 337 -3.09 25.18 21.46
N SER A 338 -3.80 26.29 21.22
CA SER A 338 -4.50 27.04 22.28
C SER A 338 -5.66 26.25 22.90
N ILE A 339 -6.33 25.40 22.11
CA ILE A 339 -7.40 24.50 22.59
C ILE A 339 -6.81 23.37 23.43
N LEU A 340 -5.72 22.77 22.97
CA LEU A 340 -5.01 21.72 23.70
C LEU A 340 -4.41 22.25 25.01
N GLU A 341 -3.98 23.51 25.07
CA GLU A 341 -3.52 24.16 26.30
C GLU A 341 -4.63 24.39 27.34
N GLN A 342 -5.87 24.62 26.89
CA GLN A 342 -7.04 24.76 27.78
C GLN A 342 -7.51 23.42 28.37
N ILE A 343 -7.01 22.30 27.86
CA ILE A 343 -7.37 20.95 28.26
C ILE A 343 -6.11 20.33 28.85
N LYS A 344 -5.94 20.30 30.19
CA LYS A 344 -4.76 19.74 30.88
C LYS A 344 -4.15 18.54 30.15
N VAL A 345 -3.12 18.79 29.35
CA VAL A 345 -2.39 17.82 28.55
C VAL A 345 -1.16 17.36 29.34
N PRO A 346 -0.74 16.08 29.26
CA PRO A 346 0.45 15.57 29.91
C PRO A 346 1.73 16.17 29.35
N GLU A 347 2.77 16.10 30.16
CA GLU A 347 4.08 16.73 29.95
C GLU A 347 4.74 16.38 28.61
N ALA A 348 4.51 15.18 28.08
CA ALA A 348 5.01 14.74 26.76
C ALA A 348 4.35 15.50 25.60
N VAL A 349 3.07 15.85 25.71
CA VAL A 349 2.35 16.68 24.73
C VAL A 349 2.74 18.14 24.91
N GLU A 350 2.94 18.61 26.15
CA GLU A 350 3.49 19.95 26.41
C GLU A 350 4.88 20.16 25.81
N PHE A 351 5.74 19.13 25.80
CA PHE A 351 7.06 19.18 25.16
C PHE A 351 6.95 19.41 23.65
N VAL A 352 6.05 18.68 22.97
CA VAL A 352 5.74 18.88 21.54
C VAL A 352 5.19 20.27 21.27
N LEU A 353 4.27 20.75 22.12
CA LEU A 353 3.69 22.09 22.01
C LEU A 353 4.76 23.19 22.20
N LYS A 354 5.75 22.97 23.07
CA LYS A 354 6.90 23.87 23.29
C LYS A 354 7.91 23.86 22.14
N GLU A 355 8.23 22.68 21.57
CA GLU A 355 9.13 22.58 20.40
C GLU A 355 8.54 23.29 19.16
N GLU A 356 7.27 23.06 18.84
CA GLU A 356 6.61 23.67 17.68
C GLU A 356 6.47 25.20 17.81
N LYS A 357 6.34 25.73 19.05
CA LYS A 357 6.39 27.18 19.31
C LYS A 357 7.76 27.78 19.02
N ASN A 358 8.85 27.08 19.33
CA ASN A 358 10.22 27.56 19.13
C ASN A 358 10.68 27.51 17.66
N VAL A 359 10.07 26.67 16.83
CA VAL A 359 10.35 26.60 15.37
C VAL A 359 9.72 27.77 14.59
N GLN A 360 8.85 28.57 15.22
CA GLN A 360 8.12 29.67 14.56
C GLN A 360 8.47 31.08 15.04
N VAL A 361 9.56 31.25 15.81
CA VAL A 361 10.14 32.59 16.14
C VAL A 361 11.20 32.97 15.12
#